data_AF-A0A6V7TBZ1-F1
#
_entry.id   AF-A0A6V7TBZ1-F1
#
_cell.length_a   1.000
_cell.length_b   1.000
_cell.length_c   1.000
_cell.angle_alpha   90.00
_cell.angle_beta   90.00
_cell.angle_gamma   90.00
#
_symmetry.space_group_name_H-M   'P 1'
#
loop_
_entity.id
_entity.type
_entity.pdbx_description
1 polymer ?
#
loop_
_entity_poly.entity_id
_entity_poly.type
_entity_poly.pdbx_seq_one_letter_code
_entity_poly.pdbx_strand_id
1 'polypeptide(L)'
;MVLVPQKLIVHYNHCSIKNVGETFIDYINVQLFFLKNVLNCPFVYLVEETHPISNYKGFPYAFNTLEGNILYGEDIVNYMKNLYLFDSVNYETYYGIVSELKAILIYYLWEDDQIYNNFTKKIYRDNFFYLYYIYIIRKLKCENLEKCKTFGLDNHNFNIKRLKEILNILDSVLCGDAQPPKESTVCYFHAICFSILSIFYSIPLKYNNELLDTLMSNPNLINFVKNLNSMYNVWKNEKSFLLGVR
;
A
#
# COMPACT_ATOMS: atom_id res chain seq x y z
N MET A 1 24.62 23.38 -20.51
CA MET A 1 23.54 23.63 -19.53
C MET A 1 23.45 22.38 -18.67
N VAL A 2 23.91 22.45 -17.41
CA VAL A 2 23.86 21.29 -16.50
C VAL A 2 22.40 21.14 -16.08
N LEU A 3 21.70 20.13 -16.60
CA LEU A 3 20.38 19.78 -16.09
C LEU A 3 20.60 19.40 -14.62
N VAL A 4 20.14 20.25 -13.70
CA VAL A 4 20.04 19.85 -12.30
C VAL A 4 19.08 18.65 -12.30
N PRO A 5 19.54 17.45 -11.90
CA PRO A 5 18.67 16.29 -11.92
C PRO A 5 17.47 16.61 -11.03
N GLN A 6 16.27 16.46 -11.61
CA GLN A 6 15.02 16.59 -10.91
C GLN A 6 15.08 15.74 -9.64
N LYS A 7 14.71 16.30 -8.49
CA LYS A 7 14.64 15.54 -7.24
C LYS A 7 13.22 15.61 -6.72
N LEU A 8 12.67 14.44 -6.48
CA LEU A 8 11.45 14.29 -5.70
C LEU A 8 11.89 13.95 -4.28
N ILE A 9 11.79 14.93 -3.38
CA ILE A 9 12.15 14.76 -1.98
C ILE A 9 10.90 14.29 -1.25
N VAL A 10 10.81 12.98 -1.01
CA VAL A 10 9.66 12.35 -0.36
C VAL A 10 9.92 12.27 1.13
N HIS A 11 9.15 13.04 1.88
CA HIS A 11 9.12 13.01 3.32
C HIS A 11 8.14 11.92 3.78
N TYR A 12 8.64 11.01 4.60
CA TYR A 12 7.87 9.89 5.13
C TYR A 12 8.13 9.80 6.64
N ASN A 13 7.16 9.29 7.38
CA ASN A 13 7.37 9.09 8.80
C ASN A 13 8.36 7.94 9.02
N HIS A 14 9.30 8.07 9.95
CA HIS A 14 10.37 7.10 10.20
C HIS A 14 9.97 5.64 10.26
N CYS A 15 8.74 5.37 10.72
CA CYS A 15 8.25 4.01 10.83
C CYS A 15 7.34 3.56 9.67
N SER A 16 7.22 4.32 8.58
CA SER A 16 6.31 3.98 7.47
C SER A 16 6.97 3.18 6.35
N ILE A 17 8.22 3.49 5.97
CA ILE A 17 8.96 2.81 4.88
C ILE A 17 9.94 1.76 5.41
N LYS A 18 10.55 1.98 6.59
CA LYS A 18 11.52 1.04 7.19
C LYS A 18 10.84 -0.11 7.94
N ASN A 19 9.60 0.10 8.38
CA ASN A 19 8.77 -0.79 9.18
C ASN A 19 7.33 -0.83 8.61
N VAL A 20 7.19 -1.20 7.34
CA VAL A 20 5.91 -1.26 6.62
C VAL A 20 4.84 -1.96 7.47
N GLY A 21 3.68 -1.32 7.61
CA GLY A 21 2.52 -1.88 8.31
C GLY A 21 2.62 -1.89 9.84
N GLU A 22 3.74 -1.46 10.44
CA GLU A 22 3.89 -1.43 11.91
C GLU A 22 3.40 -0.15 12.55
N THR A 23 3.50 0.99 11.84
CA THR A 23 3.18 2.32 12.39
C THR A 23 2.18 3.08 11.54
N PHE A 24 2.30 2.95 10.22
CA PHE A 24 1.24 3.34 9.29
C PHE A 24 0.89 2.14 8.42
N ILE A 25 -0.41 1.91 8.26
CA ILE A 25 -0.95 0.88 7.39
C ILE A 25 -1.52 1.53 6.14
N ASP A 26 -0.64 1.74 5.15
CA ASP A 26 -0.97 2.32 3.86
C ASP A 26 -0.06 1.72 2.79
N TYR A 27 -0.65 1.33 1.67
CA TYR A 27 0.03 0.72 0.55
C TYR A 27 1.02 1.69 -0.13
N ILE A 28 0.83 3.01 0.00
CA ILE A 28 1.69 4.02 -0.66
C ILE A 28 3.13 3.95 -0.14
N ASN A 29 3.32 3.73 1.17
CA ASN A 29 4.66 3.59 1.74
C ASN A 29 5.40 2.37 1.18
N VAL A 30 4.67 1.29 0.93
CA VAL A 30 5.21 0.07 0.33
C VAL A 30 5.58 0.30 -1.13
N GLN A 31 4.74 1.00 -1.88
CA GLN A 31 5.05 1.36 -3.27
C GLN A 31 6.30 2.23 -3.37
N LEU A 32 6.43 3.24 -2.49
CA LEU A 32 7.62 4.10 -2.45
C LEU A 32 8.90 3.30 -2.16
N PHE A 33 8.83 2.27 -1.31
CA PHE A 33 9.94 1.34 -1.11
C PHE A 33 10.35 0.66 -2.42
N PHE A 34 9.41 0.06 -3.14
CA PHE A 34 9.71 -0.63 -4.40
C PHE A 34 10.28 0.31 -5.45
N LEU A 35 9.67 1.49 -5.60
CA LEU A 35 10.13 2.46 -6.58
C LEU A 35 11.58 2.88 -6.29
N LYS A 36 11.93 3.12 -5.02
CA LYS A 36 13.28 3.52 -4.63
C LYS A 36 14.29 2.39 -4.76
N ASN A 37 13.97 1.21 -4.22
CA ASN A 37 14.96 0.15 -3.96
C ASN A 37 14.97 -0.96 -5.01
N VAL A 38 13.86 -1.16 -5.74
CA VAL A 38 13.72 -2.25 -6.73
C VAL A 38 13.75 -1.71 -8.14
N LEU A 39 12.92 -0.71 -8.43
CA LEU A 39 12.85 -0.08 -9.76
C LEU A 39 13.93 1.00 -9.97
N ASN A 40 14.84 1.14 -8.99
CA ASN A 40 15.99 2.03 -9.01
C ASN A 40 15.66 3.43 -9.54
N CYS A 41 14.79 4.15 -8.84
CA CYS A 41 14.44 5.53 -9.15
C CYS A 41 15.43 6.52 -8.50
N PRO A 42 16.53 6.93 -9.18
CA PRO A 42 17.59 7.75 -8.58
C PRO A 42 17.14 9.15 -8.16
N PHE A 43 16.12 9.71 -8.82
CA PHE A 43 15.57 11.03 -8.54
C PHE A 43 14.69 11.09 -7.30
N VAL A 44 14.39 9.96 -6.66
CA VAL A 44 13.66 9.94 -5.39
C VAL A 44 14.65 10.02 -4.24
N TYR A 45 14.51 11.04 -3.42
CA TYR A 45 15.23 11.16 -2.16
C TYR A 45 14.25 10.97 -1.01
N LEU A 46 14.47 9.95 -0.18
CA LEU A 46 13.61 9.66 0.96
C LEU A 46 14.14 10.40 2.19
N VAL A 47 13.31 11.25 2.79
CA VAL A 47 13.60 11.98 4.03
C VAL A 47 12.75 11.40 5.15
N GLU A 48 13.45 10.92 6.17
CA GLU A 48 12.84 10.36 7.36
C GLU A 48 12.40 11.48 8.31
N GLU A 49 11.12 11.50 8.71
CA GLU A 49 10.60 12.41 9.72
C GLU A 49 10.15 11.66 10.98
N THR A 50 10.66 12.10 12.13
CA THR A 50 10.31 11.53 13.43
C THR A 50 9.00 12.08 13.97
N HIS A 51 8.60 13.28 13.54
CA HIS A 51 7.38 13.91 14.02
C HIS A 51 6.14 13.22 13.41
N PRO A 52 5.10 12.91 14.21
CA PRO A 52 3.93 12.17 13.73
C PRO A 52 2.99 13.02 12.87
N ILE A 53 3.15 14.34 12.90
CA ILE A 53 2.33 15.31 12.16
C ILE A 53 3.23 16.07 11.20
N SER A 54 2.81 16.10 9.93
CA SER A 54 3.41 16.96 8.91
C SER A 54 2.73 18.34 8.92
N ASN A 55 3.51 19.39 8.66
CA ASN A 55 2.97 20.72 8.36
C ASN A 55 2.24 20.76 7.00
N TYR A 56 2.33 19.68 6.21
CA TYR A 56 1.83 19.55 4.85
C TYR A 56 0.88 18.35 4.73
N LYS A 57 -0.42 18.55 5.00
CA LYS A 57 -1.57 17.62 4.84
C LYS A 57 -1.45 16.16 5.38
N GLY A 58 -0.29 15.62 5.70
CA GLY A 58 -0.07 14.23 6.13
C GLY A 58 1.22 13.64 5.55
N PHE A 59 1.56 12.41 5.95
CA PHE A 59 2.64 11.62 5.35
C PHE A 59 2.07 10.48 4.50
N PRO A 60 2.77 10.04 3.43
CA PRO A 60 3.94 10.70 2.85
C PRO A 60 3.55 11.94 2.02
N TYR A 61 4.45 12.91 1.95
CA TYR A 61 4.34 14.08 1.06
C TYR A 61 5.67 14.29 0.34
N ALA A 62 5.67 14.90 -0.84
CA ALA A 62 6.88 15.08 -1.61
C ALA A 62 7.04 16.51 -2.12
N PHE A 63 8.24 17.07 -1.93
CA PHE A 63 8.64 18.31 -2.59
C PHE A 63 9.17 17.99 -3.99
N ASN A 64 8.49 18.53 -4.98
CA ASN A 64 8.96 18.52 -6.35
C ASN A 64 9.86 19.73 -6.56
N THR A 65 11.17 19.50 -6.67
CA THR A 65 12.14 20.59 -6.82
C THR A 65 12.06 21.29 -8.17
N LEU A 66 11.38 20.70 -9.17
CA LEU A 66 11.25 21.28 -10.50
C LEU A 66 10.10 22.31 -10.55
N GLU A 67 8.91 21.90 -10.10
CA GLU A 67 7.71 22.75 -10.18
C GLU A 67 7.50 23.60 -8.91
N GLY A 68 8.26 23.34 -7.84
CA GLY A 68 8.11 24.05 -6.57
C GLY A 68 6.78 23.79 -5.86
N ASN A 69 6.10 22.69 -6.21
CA ASN A 69 4.85 22.25 -5.59
C ASN A 69 5.07 21.07 -4.62
N ILE A 70 4.04 20.80 -3.82
CA ILE A 70 4.00 19.68 -2.89
C ILE A 70 2.97 18.68 -3.40
N LEU A 71 3.41 17.43 -3.55
CA LEU A 71 2.60 16.29 -3.96
C LEU A 71 2.22 15.44 -2.74
N TYR A 72 1.05 14.83 -2.77
CA TYR A 72 0.50 14.04 -1.66
C TYR A 72 0.00 12.69 -2.15
N GLY A 73 0.18 11.65 -1.35
CA GLY A 73 -0.42 10.33 -1.63
C GLY A 73 -0.13 9.81 -3.05
N GLU A 74 -1.18 9.50 -3.81
CA GLU A 74 -1.05 8.97 -5.18
C GLU A 74 -0.41 9.96 -6.16
N ASP A 75 -0.48 11.28 -5.92
CA ASP A 75 0.14 12.27 -6.80
C ASP A 75 1.67 12.08 -6.86
N ILE A 76 2.27 11.63 -5.76
CA ILE A 76 3.71 11.31 -5.69
C ILE A 76 4.02 10.17 -6.67
N VAL A 77 3.21 9.11 -6.64
CA VAL A 77 3.40 7.92 -7.48
C VAL A 77 3.11 8.24 -8.95
N ASN A 78 2.03 8.97 -9.22
CA ASN A 78 1.67 9.40 -10.58
C ASN A 78 2.76 10.28 -11.19
N TYR A 79 3.35 11.18 -10.41
CA TYR A 79 4.49 11.97 -10.84
C TYR A 79 5.67 11.09 -11.24
N MET A 80 6.02 10.13 -10.39
CA MET A 80 7.12 9.21 -10.68
C MET A 80 6.83 8.33 -11.90
N LYS A 81 5.60 7.84 -12.08
CA LYS A 81 5.21 7.10 -13.29
C LYS A 81 5.50 7.90 -14.55
N ASN A 82 5.14 9.18 -14.55
CA ASN A 82 5.37 10.06 -15.70
C ASN A 82 6.86 10.31 -15.95
N LEU A 83 7.66 10.45 -14.89
CA LEU A 83 9.10 10.70 -15.01
C LEU A 83 9.89 9.50 -15.51
N TYR A 84 9.59 8.32 -14.98
CA TYR A 84 10.36 7.11 -15.27
C TYR A 84 9.80 6.30 -16.42
N LEU A 85 8.61 6.66 -16.92
CA LEU A 85 7.90 5.92 -17.96
C LEU A 85 7.90 4.42 -17.66
N PHE A 86 7.63 4.03 -16.40
CA PHE A 86 7.61 2.61 -16.02
C PHE A 86 6.77 1.87 -17.03
N ASP A 87 7.32 0.80 -17.61
CA ASP A 87 6.68 0.05 -18.69
C ASP A 87 5.28 -0.40 -18.23
N SER A 88 4.28 0.38 -18.64
CA SER A 88 2.99 0.45 -17.96
C SER A 88 1.94 -0.38 -18.66
N VAL A 89 2.28 -1.08 -19.76
CA VAL A 89 1.33 -1.84 -20.58
C VAL A 89 0.48 -2.77 -19.71
N ASN A 90 1.12 -3.50 -18.79
CA ASN A 90 0.40 -4.37 -17.86
C ASN A 90 -0.38 -3.58 -16.81
N TYR A 91 0.21 -2.54 -16.21
CA TYR A 91 -0.50 -1.74 -15.20
C TYR A 91 -1.73 -1.02 -15.76
N GLU A 92 -1.63 -0.37 -16.92
CA GLU A 92 -2.73 0.36 -17.55
C GLU A 92 -3.88 -0.61 -17.92
N THR A 93 -3.54 -1.82 -18.38
CA THR A 93 -4.53 -2.89 -18.65
C THR A 93 -5.32 -3.27 -17.40
N TYR A 94 -4.67 -3.31 -16.23
CA TYR A 94 -5.28 -3.72 -14.97
C TYR A 94 -5.58 -2.54 -14.01
N TYR A 95 -5.54 -1.30 -14.51
CA TYR A 95 -5.70 -0.09 -13.68
C TYR A 95 -6.99 -0.11 -12.87
N GLY A 96 -8.12 -0.44 -13.52
CA GLY A 96 -9.43 -0.49 -12.87
C GLY A 96 -9.48 -1.52 -11.75
N ILE A 97 -8.95 -2.72 -11.99
CA ILE A 97 -8.87 -3.81 -11.00
C ILE A 97 -8.02 -3.40 -9.79
N VAL A 98 -6.87 -2.78 -10.04
CA VAL A 98 -5.99 -2.28 -8.97
C VAL A 98 -6.65 -1.15 -8.18
N SER A 99 -7.36 -0.24 -8.86
CA SER A 99 -8.09 0.86 -8.22
C SER A 99 -9.19 0.33 -7.29
N GLU A 100 -9.97 -0.64 -7.76
CA GLU A 100 -10.99 -1.29 -6.93
C GLU A 100 -10.38 -2.04 -5.75
N LEU A 101 -9.27 -2.77 -5.96
CA LEU A 101 -8.59 -3.47 -4.88
C LEU A 101 -8.11 -2.51 -3.78
N LYS A 102 -7.56 -1.35 -4.15
CA LYS A 102 -7.18 -0.30 -3.18
C LYS A 102 -8.39 0.21 -2.40
N ALA A 103 -9.49 0.46 -3.09
CA ALA A 103 -10.71 0.96 -2.47
C ALA A 103 -11.28 -0.05 -1.46
N ILE A 104 -11.33 -1.33 -1.82
CA ILE A 104 -11.76 -2.42 -0.92
C ILE A 104 -10.81 -2.54 0.29
N LEU A 105 -9.49 -2.38 0.10
CA LEU A 105 -8.55 -2.37 1.22
C LEU A 105 -8.86 -1.23 2.20
N ILE A 106 -9.12 -0.02 1.67
CA ILE A 106 -9.48 1.14 2.49
C ILE A 106 -10.76 0.86 3.30
N TYR A 107 -11.78 0.26 2.67
CA TYR A 107 -13.00 -0.16 3.37
C TYR A 107 -12.71 -1.06 4.56
N TYR A 108 -11.94 -2.14 4.38
CA TYR A 108 -11.64 -3.05 5.48
C TYR A 108 -10.78 -2.42 6.57
N LEU A 109 -9.86 -1.53 6.22
CA LEU A 109 -9.01 -0.89 7.24
C LEU A 109 -9.76 0.18 8.05
N TRP A 110 -10.71 0.90 7.45
CA TRP A 110 -11.26 2.13 8.03
C TRP A 110 -12.76 2.10 8.34
N GLU A 111 -13.52 1.26 7.64
CA GLU A 111 -14.98 1.17 7.75
C GLU A 111 -15.45 -0.11 8.45
N ASP A 112 -14.81 -1.26 8.22
CA ASP A 112 -15.08 -2.48 8.99
C ASP A 112 -14.72 -2.26 10.48
N ASP A 113 -15.73 -2.21 11.34
CA ASP A 113 -15.55 -1.88 12.75
C ASP A 113 -14.69 -2.90 13.51
N GLN A 114 -14.74 -4.20 13.15
CA GLN A 114 -13.95 -5.22 13.83
C GLN A 114 -12.47 -5.06 13.49
N ILE A 115 -12.16 -4.90 12.21
CA ILE A 115 -10.77 -4.70 11.77
C ILE A 115 -10.27 -3.33 12.23
N TYR A 116 -11.05 -2.27 12.07
CA TYR A 116 -10.65 -0.92 12.48
C TYR A 116 -10.30 -0.87 13.97
N ASN A 117 -11.16 -1.38 14.85
CA ASN A 117 -10.95 -1.25 16.30
C ASN A 117 -9.82 -2.16 16.83
N ASN A 118 -9.63 -3.34 16.24
CA ASN A 118 -8.70 -4.35 16.77
C ASN A 118 -7.35 -4.41 16.05
N PHE A 119 -7.27 -3.89 14.83
CA PHE A 119 -6.07 -3.91 14.00
C PHE A 119 -5.62 -2.50 13.65
N THR A 120 -6.36 -1.77 12.78
CA THR A 120 -5.95 -0.46 12.27
C THR A 120 -5.68 0.52 13.40
N LYS A 121 -6.66 0.74 14.29
CA LYS A 121 -6.54 1.68 15.42
C LYS A 121 -5.45 1.30 16.40
N LYS A 122 -5.22 0.00 16.59
CA LYS A 122 -4.20 -0.51 17.51
C LYS A 122 -2.80 -0.15 17.01
N ILE A 123 -2.55 -0.28 15.70
CA ILE A 123 -1.28 0.15 15.07
C ILE A 123 -0.98 1.62 15.42
N TYR A 124 -1.93 2.54 15.24
CA TYR A 124 -1.68 3.94 15.60
C TYR A 124 -1.53 4.15 17.11
N ARG A 125 -2.35 3.49 17.93
CA ARG A 125 -2.31 3.61 19.39
C ARG A 125 -0.96 3.16 19.97
N ASP A 126 -0.42 2.07 19.46
CA ASP A 126 0.79 1.45 20.00
C ASP A 126 2.07 2.22 19.59
N ASN A 127 1.99 3.07 18.56
CA ASN A 127 3.14 3.78 17.97
C ASN A 127 3.17 5.29 18.21
N PHE A 128 2.06 5.90 18.66
CA PHE A 128 1.99 7.35 18.86
C PHE A 128 1.59 7.71 20.29
N PHE A 129 2.15 8.83 20.78
CA PHE A 129 1.70 9.45 22.02
C PHE A 129 0.19 9.73 21.98
N TYR A 130 -0.48 9.64 23.13
CA TYR A 130 -1.93 9.53 23.20
C TYR A 130 -2.69 10.64 22.44
N LEU A 131 -2.25 11.90 22.57
CA LEU A 131 -2.88 13.03 21.86
C LEU A 131 -2.69 12.94 20.35
N TYR A 132 -1.50 12.55 19.90
CA TYR A 132 -1.18 12.45 18.49
C TYR A 132 -1.97 11.33 17.82
N TYR A 133 -2.05 10.14 18.44
CA TYR A 133 -2.82 9.05 17.83
C TYR A 133 -4.31 9.43 17.71
N ILE A 134 -4.90 10.06 18.74
CA ILE A 134 -6.33 10.45 18.71
C ILE A 134 -6.61 11.42 17.56
N TYR A 135 -5.74 12.42 17.39
CA TYR A 135 -5.87 13.38 16.31
C TYR A 135 -5.72 12.73 14.93
N ILE A 136 -4.63 11.99 14.72
CA ILE A 136 -4.29 11.35 13.43
C ILE A 136 -5.40 10.39 13.01
N ILE A 137 -5.85 9.52 13.92
CA ILE A 137 -6.82 8.49 13.55
C ILE A 137 -8.19 9.07 13.23
N ARG A 138 -8.62 10.14 13.91
CA ARG A 138 -9.87 10.84 13.59
C ARG A 138 -9.81 11.45 12.21
N LYS A 139 -8.71 12.15 11.90
CA LYS A 139 -8.49 12.75 10.60
C LYS A 139 -8.51 11.71 9.49
N LEU A 140 -7.68 10.67 9.61
CA LEU A 140 -7.58 9.61 8.60
C LEU A 140 -8.89 8.81 8.47
N LYS A 141 -9.63 8.59 9.56
CA LYS A 141 -10.94 7.93 9.49
C LYS A 141 -11.93 8.78 8.69
N CYS A 142 -12.00 10.09 8.92
CA CYS A 142 -12.88 10.97 8.13
C CYS A 142 -12.51 10.94 6.64
N GLU A 143 -11.22 11.13 6.31
CA GLU A 143 -10.74 11.15 4.92
C GLU A 143 -11.01 9.82 4.20
N ASN A 144 -10.83 8.68 4.86
CA ASN A 144 -11.04 7.37 4.24
C ASN A 144 -12.52 6.98 4.15
N LEU A 145 -13.36 7.39 5.09
CA LEU A 145 -14.82 7.19 4.99
C LEU A 145 -15.43 7.98 3.83
N GLU A 146 -14.93 9.19 3.56
CA GLU A 146 -15.34 9.95 2.37
C GLU A 146 -14.98 9.20 1.09
N LYS A 147 -13.76 8.64 1.00
CA LYS A 147 -13.35 7.79 -0.12
C LYS A 147 -14.27 6.58 -0.28
N CYS A 148 -14.53 5.81 0.77
CA CYS A 148 -15.41 4.65 0.69
C CYS A 148 -16.80 4.99 0.13
N LYS A 149 -17.38 6.13 0.54
CA LYS A 149 -18.66 6.62 0.01
C LYS A 149 -18.58 6.94 -1.48
N THR A 150 -17.51 7.61 -1.92
CA THR A 150 -17.32 7.92 -3.35
C THR A 150 -17.16 6.68 -4.23
N PHE A 151 -16.61 5.59 -3.68
CA PHE A 151 -16.45 4.31 -4.38
C PHE A 151 -17.67 3.37 -4.27
N GLY A 152 -18.72 3.77 -3.53
CA GLY A 152 -19.91 2.94 -3.32
C GLY A 152 -19.58 1.61 -2.63
N LEU A 153 -18.82 1.68 -1.54
CA LEU A 153 -18.39 0.52 -0.74
C LEU A 153 -19.28 0.25 0.48
N ASP A 154 -20.53 0.71 0.46
CA ASP A 154 -21.49 0.62 1.56
C ASP A 154 -22.04 -0.79 1.82
N ASN A 155 -21.82 -1.74 0.89
CA ASN A 155 -22.33 -3.11 0.99
C ASN A 155 -21.19 -4.14 1.12
N HIS A 156 -21.09 -4.75 2.31
CA HIS A 156 -20.09 -5.76 2.63
C HIS A 156 -20.08 -6.95 1.65
N ASN A 157 -21.25 -7.56 1.40
CA ASN A 157 -21.35 -8.75 0.54
C ASN A 157 -20.92 -8.44 -0.89
N PHE A 158 -21.23 -7.23 -1.37
CA PHE A 158 -20.81 -6.79 -2.69
C PHE A 158 -19.30 -6.56 -2.76
N ASN A 159 -18.71 -5.99 -1.71
CA ASN A 159 -17.25 -5.82 -1.60
C ASN A 159 -16.52 -7.18 -1.57
N ILE A 160 -17.07 -8.18 -0.87
CA ILE A 160 -16.53 -9.56 -0.88
C ILE A 160 -16.59 -10.15 -2.29
N LYS A 161 -17.73 -10.05 -2.98
CA LYS A 161 -17.90 -10.57 -4.34
C LYS A 161 -16.88 -9.95 -5.31
N ARG A 162 -16.76 -8.62 -5.28
CA ARG A 162 -15.77 -7.87 -6.07
C ARG A 162 -14.35 -8.31 -5.75
N LEU A 163 -14.00 -8.42 -4.46
CA LEU A 163 -12.69 -8.87 -4.03
C LEU A 163 -12.37 -10.26 -4.59
N LYS A 164 -13.31 -11.20 -4.51
CA LYS A 164 -13.14 -12.55 -5.03
C LYS A 164 -12.86 -12.56 -6.54
N GLU A 165 -13.61 -11.78 -7.32
CA GLU A 165 -13.40 -11.64 -8.76
C GLU A 165 -12.02 -11.04 -9.07
N ILE A 166 -11.64 -9.99 -8.35
CA ILE A 166 -10.31 -9.34 -8.48
C ILE A 166 -9.19 -10.33 -8.17
N LEU A 167 -9.27 -11.07 -7.06
CA LEU A 167 -8.24 -12.03 -6.66
C LEU A 167 -8.08 -13.14 -7.71
N ASN A 168 -9.17 -13.67 -8.26
CA ASN A 168 -9.08 -14.68 -9.32
C ASN A 168 -8.39 -14.14 -10.58
N ILE A 169 -8.68 -12.88 -10.96
CA ILE A 169 -7.99 -12.24 -12.09
C ILE A 169 -6.50 -12.08 -11.78
N LEU A 170 -6.17 -11.56 -10.59
CA LEU A 170 -4.78 -11.37 -10.19
C LEU A 170 -4.01 -12.69 -10.08
N ASP A 171 -4.62 -13.77 -9.60
CA ASP A 171 -4.00 -15.10 -9.55
C ASP A 171 -3.62 -15.57 -10.97
N SER A 172 -4.53 -15.39 -11.94
CA SER A 172 -4.27 -15.77 -13.33
C SER A 172 -3.15 -14.95 -14.00
N VAL A 173 -3.03 -13.66 -13.66
CA VAL A 173 -2.10 -12.73 -14.30
C VAL A 173 -0.73 -12.73 -13.63
N LEU A 174 -0.69 -12.83 -12.30
CA LEU A 174 0.56 -12.79 -11.52
C LEU A 174 1.17 -14.18 -11.32
N CYS A 175 0.37 -15.25 -11.42
CA CYS A 175 0.79 -16.61 -11.06
C CYS A 175 0.51 -17.65 -12.17
N GLY A 176 0.05 -17.24 -13.35
CA GLY A 176 -0.35 -18.12 -14.45
C GLY A 176 0.74 -19.08 -14.96
N ASP A 177 2.01 -18.68 -14.85
CA ASP A 177 3.16 -19.58 -15.00
C ASP A 177 3.74 -19.82 -13.60
N ALA A 178 3.66 -21.05 -13.09
CA ALA A 178 3.94 -21.43 -11.70
C ALA A 178 5.39 -21.19 -11.19
N GLN A 179 6.20 -20.39 -11.89
CA GLN A 179 7.52 -19.97 -11.44
C GLN A 179 7.44 -18.56 -10.83
N PRO A 180 8.07 -18.34 -9.65
CA PRO A 180 8.18 -17.01 -9.10
C PRO A 180 8.88 -16.08 -10.10
N PRO A 181 8.48 -14.80 -10.18
CA PRO A 181 9.18 -13.84 -11.01
C PRO A 181 10.66 -13.81 -10.62
N LYS A 182 11.55 -13.84 -11.61
CA LYS A 182 12.98 -13.64 -11.37
C LYS A 182 13.21 -12.18 -10.97
N GLU A 183 14.28 -11.87 -10.25
CA GLU A 183 14.61 -10.48 -9.84
C GLU A 183 14.57 -9.48 -10.99
N SER A 184 15.00 -9.91 -12.19
CA SER A 184 15.04 -9.08 -13.39
C SER A 184 13.67 -8.84 -14.06
N THR A 185 12.60 -9.50 -13.62
CA THR A 185 11.27 -9.45 -14.24
C THR A 185 10.23 -8.68 -13.40
N VAL A 186 10.62 -8.18 -12.23
CA VAL A 186 9.70 -7.46 -11.33
C VAL A 186 9.45 -6.05 -11.86
N CYS A 187 8.31 -5.87 -12.52
CA CYS A 187 7.81 -4.56 -12.96
C CYS A 187 6.93 -3.86 -11.91
N TYR A 188 6.54 -2.61 -12.21
CA TYR A 188 5.68 -1.79 -11.35
C TYR A 188 4.33 -2.44 -11.01
N PHE A 189 3.74 -3.22 -11.92
CA PHE A 189 2.50 -3.94 -11.65
C PHE A 189 2.64 -4.93 -10.47
N HIS A 190 3.76 -5.65 -10.39
CA HIS A 190 4.04 -6.53 -9.25
C HIS A 190 4.18 -5.73 -7.95
N ALA A 191 4.86 -4.57 -8.00
CA ALA A 191 5.08 -3.72 -6.83
C ALA A 191 3.76 -3.22 -6.23
N ILE A 192 2.83 -2.74 -7.07
CA ILE A 192 1.53 -2.26 -6.60
C ILE A 192 0.64 -3.39 -6.08
N CYS A 193 0.61 -4.53 -6.76
CA CYS A 193 -0.13 -5.71 -6.28
C CYS A 193 0.42 -6.20 -4.94
N PHE A 194 1.74 -6.31 -4.79
CA PHE A 194 2.37 -6.64 -3.51
C PHE A 194 1.97 -5.65 -2.42
N SER A 195 2.02 -4.35 -2.71
CA SER A 195 1.78 -3.29 -1.73
C SER A 195 0.39 -3.33 -1.13
N ILE A 196 -0.60 -3.81 -1.89
CA ILE A 196 -1.98 -3.93 -1.45
C ILE A 196 -2.24 -5.31 -0.81
N LEU A 197 -1.82 -6.38 -1.47
CA LEU A 197 -2.03 -7.75 -0.99
C LEU A 197 -1.27 -8.05 0.30
N SER A 198 -0.05 -7.53 0.48
CA SER A 198 0.72 -7.73 1.71
C SER A 198 0.00 -7.18 2.94
N ILE A 199 -0.73 -6.07 2.78
CA ILE A 199 -1.54 -5.48 3.85
C ILE A 199 -2.79 -6.33 4.11
N PHE A 200 -3.51 -6.73 3.06
CA PHE A 200 -4.66 -7.63 3.21
C PHE A 200 -4.30 -8.90 3.98
N TYR A 201 -3.23 -9.58 3.56
CA TYR A 201 -2.78 -10.79 4.23
C TYR A 201 -2.17 -10.54 5.61
N SER A 202 -1.92 -9.29 6.01
CA SER A 202 -1.46 -8.95 7.36
C SER A 202 -2.60 -8.59 8.32
N ILE A 203 -3.85 -8.49 7.83
CA ILE A 203 -5.03 -8.34 8.68
C ILE A 203 -5.26 -9.68 9.42
N PRO A 204 -5.29 -9.70 10.77
CA PRO A 204 -5.45 -10.95 11.51
C PRO A 204 -6.79 -11.64 11.24
N LEU A 205 -6.72 -12.94 10.99
CA LEU A 205 -7.84 -13.77 10.52
C LEU A 205 -9.08 -13.78 11.42
N LYS A 206 -8.88 -13.61 12.73
CA LYS A 206 -9.96 -13.68 13.73
C LYS A 206 -10.94 -12.50 13.69
N TYR A 207 -10.69 -11.48 12.86
CA TYR A 207 -11.52 -10.27 12.80
C TYR A 207 -12.57 -10.30 11.70
N ASN A 208 -12.42 -11.12 10.65
CA ASN A 208 -13.43 -11.27 9.61
C ASN A 208 -13.27 -12.60 8.86
N ASN A 209 -14.17 -13.56 9.12
CA ASN A 209 -14.09 -14.91 8.54
C ASN A 209 -14.38 -14.94 7.03
N GLU A 210 -15.26 -14.06 6.54
CA GLU A 210 -15.63 -14.04 5.12
C GLU A 210 -14.51 -13.44 4.26
N LEU A 211 -13.87 -12.38 4.76
CA LEU A 211 -12.64 -11.84 4.18
C LEU A 211 -11.53 -12.90 4.17
N LEU A 212 -11.38 -13.63 5.27
CA LEU A 212 -10.43 -14.75 5.38
C LEU A 212 -10.66 -15.80 4.28
N ASP A 213 -11.87 -16.33 4.17
CA ASP A 213 -12.18 -17.39 3.20
C ASP A 213 -11.94 -16.90 1.76
N THR A 214 -12.24 -15.63 1.50
CA THR A 214 -11.98 -14.98 0.22
C THR A 214 -10.49 -14.86 -0.07
N LEU A 215 -9.68 -14.38 0.88
CA LEU A 215 -8.23 -14.24 0.72
C LEU A 215 -7.51 -15.59 0.58
N MET A 216 -7.96 -16.62 1.31
CA MET A 216 -7.37 -17.97 1.26
C MET A 216 -7.76 -18.77 0.03
N SER A 217 -8.78 -18.34 -0.71
CA SER A 217 -9.25 -19.05 -1.92
C SER A 217 -8.21 -19.08 -3.06
N ASN A 218 -7.22 -18.17 -3.02
CA ASN A 218 -6.18 -18.02 -4.05
C ASN A 218 -4.77 -18.15 -3.40
N PRO A 219 -4.30 -19.38 -3.10
CA PRO A 219 -3.04 -19.60 -2.37
C PRO A 219 -1.79 -19.18 -3.17
N ASN A 220 -1.86 -19.09 -4.51
CA ASN A 220 -0.69 -18.67 -5.30
C ASN A 220 -0.36 -17.19 -5.06
N LEU A 221 -1.38 -16.35 -4.85
CA LEU A 221 -1.18 -14.95 -4.46
C LEU A 221 -0.45 -14.79 -3.12
N ILE A 222 -0.65 -15.72 -2.17
CA ILE A 222 0.10 -15.75 -0.92
C ILE A 222 1.57 -16.05 -1.20
N ASN A 223 1.84 -17.03 -2.06
CA ASN A 223 3.21 -17.37 -2.47
C ASN A 223 3.87 -16.21 -3.22
N PHE A 224 3.15 -15.51 -4.09
CA PHE A 224 3.61 -14.30 -4.75
C PHE A 224 4.07 -13.25 -3.74
N VAL A 225 3.25 -12.96 -2.72
CA VAL A 225 3.60 -12.01 -1.65
C VAL A 225 4.79 -12.50 -0.83
N LYS A 226 4.85 -13.78 -0.46
CA LYS A 226 6.00 -14.36 0.27
C LYS A 226 7.30 -14.24 -0.52
N ASN A 227 7.27 -14.57 -1.81
CA ASN A 227 8.45 -14.60 -2.67
C ASN A 227 9.01 -13.20 -2.93
N LEU A 228 8.15 -12.19 -3.18
CA LEU A 228 8.62 -10.82 -3.32
C LEU A 228 9.18 -10.26 -2.01
N ASN A 229 8.58 -10.62 -0.87
CA ASN A 229 9.11 -10.18 0.42
C ASN A 229 10.47 -10.82 0.73
N SER A 230 10.65 -12.11 0.44
CA SER A 230 11.93 -12.79 0.65
C SER A 230 13.04 -12.26 -0.26
N MET A 231 12.69 -11.92 -1.50
CA MET A 231 13.61 -11.37 -2.49
C MET A 231 14.10 -9.96 -2.13
N TYR A 232 13.21 -9.07 -1.69
CA TYR A 232 13.54 -7.65 -1.51
C TYR A 232 13.53 -7.16 -0.05
N ASN A 233 13.15 -8.01 0.90
CA ASN A 233 13.08 -7.70 2.33
C ASN A 233 12.27 -6.41 2.61
N VAL A 234 11.10 -6.30 1.98
CA VAL A 234 10.23 -5.11 2.04
C VAL A 234 9.63 -4.94 3.44
N TRP A 235 9.09 -6.03 3.97
CA TRP A 235 8.47 -6.12 5.28
C TRP A 235 9.40 -6.90 6.22
N LYS A 236 10.14 -6.16 7.05
CA LYS A 236 11.20 -6.71 7.90
C LYS A 236 10.70 -7.48 9.12
N ASN A 237 9.53 -7.11 9.65
CA ASN A 237 8.97 -7.79 10.81
C ASN A 237 8.04 -8.92 10.39
N GLU A 238 8.59 -10.12 10.43
CA GLU A 238 7.87 -11.36 10.16
C GLU A 238 6.73 -11.63 11.15
N LYS A 239 6.71 -11.00 12.33
CA LYS A 239 5.62 -11.17 13.31
C LYS A 239 4.36 -10.38 12.96
N SER A 240 4.46 -9.34 12.13
CA SER A 240 3.31 -8.56 11.66
C SER A 240 2.93 -8.89 10.22
N PHE A 241 3.88 -9.39 9.44
CA PHE A 241 3.67 -9.84 8.07
C PHE A 241 2.87 -11.16 8.01
N LEU A 242 1.87 -11.22 7.14
CA LEU A 242 1.07 -12.43 6.89
C LEU A 242 0.38 -13.01 8.15
N LEU A 243 0.08 -12.17 9.16
CA LEU A 243 -0.76 -12.56 10.31
C LEU A 243 -2.14 -13.11 9.91
N GLY A 244 -2.57 -12.73 8.71
CA GLY A 244 -3.76 -13.20 8.02
C GLY A 244 -3.57 -14.52 7.29
N VAL A 245 -2.46 -15.24 7.41
CA VAL A 245 -2.21 -16.52 6.72
C VAL A 245 -2.04 -17.63 7.75
N ARG A 246 -2.65 -18.80 7.50
CA ARG A 246 -2.53 -19.99 8.35
C ARG A 246 -1.25 -20.76 8.10
#